data_AF-A0A3B9Z8P8-F1
#
_entry.id   AF-A0A3B9Z8P8-F1
#
_cell.length_a   1.000
_cell.length_b   1.000
_cell.length_c   1.000
_cell.angle_alpha   90.00
_cell.angle_beta   90.00
_cell.angle_gamma   90.00
#
_symmetry.space_group_name_H-M   'P 1'
#
loop_
_entity.id
_entity.type
_entity.pdbx_description
1 polymer ?
#
loop_
_entity_poly.entity_id
_entity_poly.type
_entity_poly.pdbx_seq_one_letter_code
_entity_poly.pdbx_strand_id
1 'polypeptide(L)'
;HIHNHFVINSVSFKDGKKYHDCNETYALLRHTSDSLCQEYGLSVVDKKTMKKGKVNYDNYYKGYVKRNNYHTMAQKDIDRAIAMAYSYKDFENILIKMGYLVNVRYGKLSIRREPFKKNIRIERAFGNNYSIENISKRIETEFAPRVPFIEALNPNKAIKSYKKAKHEKAHGIYGLYKYYCYVLKVYPRYHPKKILSPALRLEVERMNEISKQTRLLVSNKIETHEQLLLYRENVKTEIQELSSKREYLWRKFKRTQNEDEKKSIRYEIDNITKMLAPKREEVALCDGIEKRANTVQENIKEFEEEKGKERLKNEF
;
A
#
# COMPACT_ATOMS: atom_id res chain seq x y z
N HIS A 1 23.33 27.55 -15.02
CA HIS A 1 22.12 27.27 -14.21
C HIS A 1 21.46 26.00 -14.71
N ILE A 2 21.38 24.97 -13.86
CA ILE A 2 20.65 23.73 -14.18
C ILE A 2 19.15 24.05 -14.16
N HIS A 3 18.43 23.66 -15.21
CA HIS A 3 16.99 23.85 -15.32
C HIS A 3 16.36 22.66 -16.02
N ASN A 4 15.12 22.36 -15.63
CA ASN A 4 14.35 21.25 -16.21
C ASN A 4 13.46 21.77 -17.32
N HIS A 5 13.44 21.07 -18.46
CA HIS A 5 12.48 21.30 -19.54
C HIS A 5 11.42 20.20 -19.55
N PHE A 6 10.15 20.61 -19.65
CA PHE A 6 9.04 19.70 -19.90
C PHE A 6 8.64 19.78 -21.36
N VAL A 7 8.67 18.64 -22.06
CA VAL A 7 8.10 18.49 -23.39
C VAL A 7 6.82 17.68 -23.25
N ILE A 8 5.67 18.29 -23.54
CA ILE A 8 4.35 17.68 -23.40
C ILE A 8 3.69 17.63 -24.77
N ASN A 9 3.21 16.45 -25.16
CA ASN A 9 2.32 16.36 -26.32
C ASN A 9 0.95 16.93 -25.94
N SER A 10 0.52 17.97 -26.65
CA SER A 10 -0.74 18.66 -26.36
C SER A 10 -1.99 17.81 -26.61
N VAL A 11 -1.90 16.73 -27.40
CA VAL A 11 -3.02 15.81 -27.67
C VAL A 11 -2.59 14.38 -27.38
N SER A 12 -3.39 13.66 -26.60
CA SER A 12 -3.18 12.26 -26.30
C SER A 12 -3.46 11.40 -27.53
N PHE A 13 -2.48 10.59 -27.94
CA PHE A 13 -2.62 9.65 -29.06
C PHE A 13 -3.59 8.50 -28.76
N LYS A 14 -3.92 8.26 -27.48
CA LYS A 14 -4.75 7.12 -27.05
C LYS A 14 -6.23 7.45 -27.00
N ASP A 15 -6.59 8.63 -26.51
CA ASP A 15 -7.99 9.02 -26.27
C ASP A 15 -8.38 10.35 -26.93
N GLY A 16 -7.47 10.97 -27.69
CA GLY A 16 -7.73 12.22 -28.43
C GLY A 16 -7.93 13.45 -27.55
N LYS A 17 -7.76 13.34 -26.23
CA LYS A 17 -7.97 14.46 -25.31
C LYS A 17 -6.82 15.46 -25.37
N LYS A 18 -7.14 16.74 -25.27
CA LYS A 18 -6.18 17.84 -25.26
C LYS A 18 -5.69 18.15 -23.83
N TYR A 19 -4.41 18.46 -23.69
CA TYR A 19 -3.82 18.99 -22.47
C TYR A 19 -4.50 20.31 -22.08
N HIS A 20 -5.08 20.33 -20.88
CA HIS A 20 -5.75 21.50 -20.34
C HIS A 20 -4.76 22.31 -19.50
N ASP A 21 -4.17 23.33 -20.11
CA ASP A 21 -3.25 24.23 -19.42
C ASP A 21 -3.99 25.15 -18.45
N CYS A 22 -3.77 24.95 -17.16
CA CYS A 22 -4.32 25.79 -16.10
C CYS A 22 -3.40 25.80 -14.88
N ASN A 23 -3.65 26.74 -13.95
CA ASN A 23 -2.84 26.88 -12.75
C ASN A 23 -2.76 25.58 -11.91
N GLU A 24 -3.77 24.70 -12.00
CA GLU A 24 -3.80 23.42 -11.29
C GLU A 24 -2.90 22.36 -11.95
N THR A 25 -2.97 22.21 -13.27
CA THR A 25 -2.13 21.27 -14.01
C THR A 25 -0.67 21.71 -13.97
N TYR A 26 -0.42 23.02 -14.05
CA TYR A 26 0.92 23.58 -13.86
C TYR A 26 1.46 23.38 -12.43
N ALA A 27 0.61 23.56 -11.40
CA ALA A 27 1.00 23.28 -10.01
C ALA A 27 1.33 21.81 -9.77
N LEU A 28 0.61 20.89 -10.41
CA LEU A 28 0.91 19.46 -10.39
C LEU A 28 2.27 19.17 -11.03
N LEU A 29 2.53 19.67 -12.23
CA LEU A 29 3.82 19.49 -12.93
C LEU A 29 4.99 20.01 -12.09
N ARG A 30 4.84 21.20 -11.50
CA ARG A 30 5.86 21.79 -10.63
C ARG A 30 6.14 20.92 -9.41
N HIS A 31 5.10 20.46 -8.71
CA HIS A 31 5.28 19.58 -7.56
C HIS A 31 5.93 18.24 -7.95
N THR A 32 5.53 17.65 -9.08
CA THR A 32 6.13 16.41 -9.58
C THR A 32 7.61 16.61 -9.91
N SER A 33 7.97 17.73 -10.56
CA SER A 33 9.37 18.09 -10.80
C SER A 33 10.16 18.22 -9.51
N ASP A 34 9.64 18.98 -8.55
CA ASP A 34 10.30 19.25 -7.27
C ASP A 34 10.50 17.95 -6.48
N SER A 35 9.51 17.05 -6.52
CA SER A 35 9.59 15.73 -5.90
C SER A 35 10.66 14.84 -6.55
N LEU A 36 10.72 14.83 -7.89
CA LEU A 36 11.76 14.08 -8.63
C LEU A 36 13.15 14.63 -8.31
N CYS A 37 13.33 15.96 -8.35
CA CYS A 37 14.59 16.58 -7.99
C CYS A 37 15.03 16.21 -6.56
N GLN A 38 14.12 16.24 -5.58
CA GLN A 38 14.42 15.80 -4.21
C GLN A 38 14.83 14.33 -4.12
N GLU A 39 14.16 13.44 -4.86
CA GLU A 39 14.46 12.01 -4.90
C GLU A 39 15.90 11.75 -5.38
N TYR A 40 16.35 12.50 -6.39
CA TYR A 40 17.71 12.41 -6.94
C TYR A 40 18.73 13.31 -6.20
N GLY A 41 18.37 13.91 -5.06
CA GLY A 41 19.28 14.77 -4.28
C GLY A 41 19.63 16.12 -4.94
N LEU A 42 18.85 16.55 -5.93
CA LEU A 42 19.00 17.82 -6.64
C LEU A 42 18.35 18.98 -5.87
N SER A 43 18.83 20.19 -6.13
CA SER A 43 18.29 21.39 -5.50
C SER A 43 16.88 21.72 -5.99
N VAL A 44 16.04 22.21 -5.08
CA VAL A 44 14.65 22.60 -5.36
C VAL A 44 14.44 24.05 -4.95
N VAL A 45 13.54 24.74 -5.66
CA VAL A 45 13.22 26.15 -5.39
C VAL A 45 12.59 26.29 -4.00
N ASP A 46 13.28 26.99 -3.10
CA ASP A 46 12.78 27.27 -1.76
C ASP A 46 11.44 28.00 -1.78
N LYS A 47 10.55 27.60 -0.86
CA LYS A 47 9.20 28.13 -0.66
C LYS A 47 9.18 29.54 -0.03
N LYS A 48 10.13 30.41 -0.40
CA LYS A 48 10.16 31.79 0.11
C LYS A 48 8.81 32.44 -0.14
N THR A 49 8.32 33.19 0.85
CA THR A 49 7.11 34.00 0.78
C THR A 49 7.10 34.81 -0.52
N MET A 50 6.25 34.40 -1.47
CA MET A 50 6.16 35.06 -2.76
C MET A 50 5.76 36.53 -2.56
N LYS A 51 6.37 37.43 -3.32
CA LYS A 51 5.97 38.84 -3.38
C LYS A 51 4.48 38.93 -3.75
N LYS A 52 3.74 39.86 -3.11
CA LYS A 52 2.32 40.12 -3.41
C LYS A 52 2.13 40.27 -4.93
N GLY A 53 1.15 39.56 -5.49
CA GLY A 53 0.81 39.62 -6.92
C GLY A 53 1.28 38.42 -7.78
N LYS A 54 2.10 37.49 -7.27
CA LYS A 54 2.45 36.26 -8.01
C LYS A 54 1.53 35.08 -7.65
N VAL A 55 1.23 34.25 -8.65
CA VAL A 55 0.37 33.05 -8.52
C VAL A 55 1.01 32.03 -7.57
N ASN A 56 0.30 31.67 -6.49
CA ASN A 56 0.78 30.70 -5.51
C ASN A 56 0.38 29.27 -5.90
N TYR A 57 1.25 28.59 -6.66
CA TYR A 57 1.02 27.23 -7.15
C TYR A 57 0.88 26.18 -6.02
N ASP A 58 1.45 26.40 -4.84
CA ASP A 58 1.31 25.45 -3.71
C ASP A 58 -0.16 25.34 -3.24
N ASN A 59 -0.91 26.45 -3.29
CA ASN A 59 -2.33 26.45 -2.95
C ASN A 59 -3.15 25.70 -4.00
N TYR A 60 -2.81 25.85 -5.29
CA TYR A 60 -3.46 25.11 -6.38
C TYR A 60 -3.15 23.61 -6.28
N TYR A 61 -1.91 23.22 -5.98
CA TYR A 61 -1.56 21.82 -5.75
C TYR A 61 -2.30 21.24 -4.54
N LYS A 62 -2.32 21.94 -3.39
CA LYS A 62 -3.09 21.50 -2.21
C LYS A 62 -4.59 21.36 -2.51
N GLY A 63 -5.15 22.27 -3.31
CA GLY A 63 -6.54 22.22 -3.77
C GLY A 63 -6.81 21.02 -4.69
N TYR A 64 -5.87 20.75 -5.62
CA TYR A 64 -5.90 19.61 -6.52
C TYR A 64 -5.84 18.29 -5.73
N VAL A 65 -4.88 18.12 -4.83
CA VAL A 65 -4.73 16.91 -4.00
C VAL A 65 -5.97 16.69 -3.13
N LYS A 66 -6.52 17.73 -2.49
CA LYS A 66 -7.74 17.59 -1.67
C LYS A 66 -8.94 17.13 -2.50
N ARG A 67 -9.14 17.69 -3.70
CA ARG A 67 -10.24 17.30 -4.59
C ARG A 67 -10.02 15.90 -5.15
N ASN A 68 -8.80 15.59 -5.60
CA ASN A 68 -8.47 14.29 -6.16
C ASN A 68 -8.58 13.18 -5.10
N ASN A 69 -8.13 13.44 -3.86
CA ASN A 69 -8.32 12.52 -2.73
C ASN A 69 -9.79 12.28 -2.41
N TYR A 70 -10.65 13.30 -2.48
CA TYR A 70 -12.09 13.12 -2.27
C TYR A 70 -12.74 12.29 -3.38
N HIS A 71 -12.43 12.58 -4.65
CA HIS A 71 -12.94 11.81 -5.79
C HIS A 71 -12.45 10.36 -5.78
N THR A 72 -11.17 10.12 -5.53
CA THR A 72 -10.60 8.77 -5.47
C THR A 72 -11.11 7.98 -4.27
N MET A 73 -11.29 8.61 -3.10
CA MET A 73 -11.90 7.96 -1.94
C MET A 73 -13.36 7.62 -2.22
N ALA A 74 -14.12 8.56 -2.78
CA ALA A 74 -15.52 8.34 -3.15
C ALA A 74 -15.66 7.20 -4.17
N GLN A 75 -14.79 7.11 -5.18
CA GLN A 75 -14.78 6.02 -6.14
C GLN A 75 -14.56 4.65 -5.46
N LYS A 76 -13.55 4.55 -4.59
CA LYS A 76 -13.27 3.31 -3.84
C LYS A 76 -14.42 2.91 -2.92
N ASP A 77 -15.05 3.89 -2.28
CA ASP A 77 -16.20 3.67 -1.41
C ASP A 77 -17.43 3.21 -2.20
N ILE A 78 -17.65 3.76 -3.41
CA ILE A 78 -18.67 3.28 -4.35
C ILE A 78 -18.38 1.83 -4.77
N ASP A 79 -17.17 1.52 -5.24
CA ASP A 79 -16.83 0.15 -5.67
C ASP A 79 -17.02 -0.86 -4.54
N ARG A 80 -16.67 -0.48 -3.30
CA ARG A 80 -16.92 -1.31 -2.13
C ARG A 80 -18.42 -1.48 -1.86
N ALA A 81 -19.21 -0.42 -1.97
CA ALA A 81 -20.65 -0.49 -1.78
C ALA A 81 -21.32 -1.37 -2.84
N ILE A 82 -20.83 -1.35 -4.08
CA ILE A 82 -21.28 -2.23 -5.17
C ILE A 82 -21.03 -3.69 -4.81
N ALA A 83 -19.79 -4.03 -4.44
CA ALA A 83 -19.42 -5.41 -4.13
C ALA A 83 -20.11 -5.99 -2.87
N MET A 84 -20.58 -5.12 -1.96
CA MET A 84 -21.28 -5.54 -0.74
C MET A 84 -22.80 -5.59 -0.87
N ALA A 85 -23.37 -4.98 -1.90
CA ALA A 85 -24.81 -4.86 -2.05
C ALA A 85 -25.41 -6.15 -2.60
N TYR A 86 -26.65 -6.45 -2.22
CA TYR A 86 -27.45 -7.51 -2.85
C TYR A 86 -28.47 -6.98 -3.86
N SER A 87 -28.72 -5.67 -3.86
CA SER A 87 -29.62 -5.00 -4.79
C SER A 87 -29.23 -3.53 -4.92
N TYR A 88 -29.72 -2.85 -5.95
CA TYR A 88 -29.49 -1.41 -6.12
C TYR A 88 -29.96 -0.59 -4.92
N LYS A 89 -31.09 -0.97 -4.30
CA LYS A 89 -31.59 -0.29 -3.10
C LYS A 89 -30.70 -0.53 -1.88
N ASP A 90 -30.12 -1.72 -1.77
CA ASP A 90 -29.16 -2.05 -0.72
C ASP A 90 -27.85 -1.28 -0.91
N PHE A 91 -27.40 -1.08 -2.15
CA PHE A 91 -26.27 -0.21 -2.49
C PHE A 91 -26.48 1.24 -2.03
N GLU A 92 -27.66 1.83 -2.29
CA GLU A 92 -27.99 3.18 -1.79
C GLU A 92 -27.89 3.24 -0.25
N ASN A 93 -28.45 2.22 0.42
CA ASN A 93 -28.43 2.15 1.88
C ASN A 93 -27.02 2.02 2.44
N ILE A 94 -26.13 1.27 1.77
CA ILE A 94 -24.72 1.13 2.16
C ILE A 94 -24.01 2.49 2.03
N LEU A 95 -24.22 3.23 0.93
CA LEU A 95 -23.62 4.57 0.76
C LEU A 95 -24.11 5.57 1.81
N ILE A 96 -25.40 5.54 2.16
CA ILE A 96 -25.95 6.37 3.24
C ILE A 96 -25.28 6.02 4.58
N LYS A 97 -25.12 4.73 4.89
CA LYS A 97 -24.38 4.26 6.08
C LYS A 97 -22.90 4.66 6.06
N MET A 98 -22.29 4.81 4.88
CA MET A 98 -20.93 5.36 4.70
C MET A 98 -20.85 6.88 4.92
N GLY A 99 -21.97 7.55 5.20
CA GLY A 99 -22.04 8.98 5.45
C GLY A 99 -22.14 9.82 4.17
N TYR A 100 -22.58 9.21 3.06
CA TYR A 100 -22.88 9.93 1.83
C TYR A 100 -24.36 10.29 1.75
N LEU A 101 -24.64 11.52 1.31
CA LEU A 101 -25.93 11.94 0.82
C LEU A 101 -26.07 11.49 -0.63
N VAL A 102 -27.00 10.58 -0.87
CA VAL A 102 -27.30 10.01 -2.18
C VAL A 102 -28.50 10.75 -2.80
N ASN A 103 -28.38 11.16 -4.05
CA ASN A 103 -29.44 11.84 -4.79
C ASN A 103 -29.54 11.26 -6.21
N VAL A 104 -30.70 10.69 -6.53
CA VAL A 104 -31.02 10.18 -7.87
C VAL A 104 -32.01 11.13 -8.53
N ARG A 105 -31.62 11.75 -9.64
CA ARG A 105 -32.50 12.62 -10.44
C ARG A 105 -32.29 12.32 -11.92
N TYR A 106 -33.39 12.22 -12.67
CA TYR A 106 -33.39 12.00 -14.12
C TYR A 106 -32.51 10.81 -14.56
N GLY A 107 -32.57 9.70 -13.83
CA GLY A 107 -31.76 8.51 -14.12
C GLY A 107 -30.25 8.69 -13.89
N LYS A 108 -29.81 9.74 -13.20
CA LYS A 108 -28.40 10.00 -12.87
C LYS A 108 -28.19 10.00 -11.36
N LEU A 109 -27.16 9.28 -10.94
CA LEU A 109 -26.76 9.13 -9.54
C LEU A 109 -25.71 10.19 -9.15
N SER A 110 -25.98 10.92 -8.08
CA SER A 110 -25.07 11.91 -7.49
C SER A 110 -24.85 11.66 -6.01
N ILE A 111 -23.62 11.84 -5.53
CA ILE A 111 -23.26 11.67 -4.12
C ILE A 111 -22.56 12.91 -3.55
N ARG A 112 -22.73 13.13 -2.25
CA ARG A 112 -22.04 14.20 -1.51
C ARG A 112 -21.73 13.75 -0.09
N ARG A 113 -20.60 14.21 0.48
CA ARG A 113 -20.24 13.94 1.87
C ARG A 113 -19.73 15.22 2.53
N GLU A 114 -20.17 15.50 3.75
CA GLU A 114 -19.69 16.64 4.52
C GLU A 114 -18.19 16.47 4.83
N PRO A 115 -17.33 17.51 4.73
CA PRO A 115 -17.62 18.95 4.55
C PRO A 115 -17.71 19.44 3.10
N PHE A 116 -17.77 18.55 2.11
CA PHE A 116 -17.75 18.93 0.71
C PHE A 116 -19.14 19.40 0.26
N LYS A 117 -19.22 20.65 -0.21
CA LYS A 117 -20.48 21.27 -0.64
C LYS A 117 -20.95 20.83 -2.03
N LYS A 118 -20.05 20.34 -2.89
CA LYS A 118 -20.35 19.98 -4.28
C LYS A 118 -20.74 18.50 -4.41
N ASN A 119 -21.79 18.23 -5.17
CA ASN A 119 -22.17 16.86 -5.55
C ASN A 119 -21.20 16.31 -6.60
N ILE A 120 -20.79 15.05 -6.43
CA ILE A 120 -20.11 14.27 -7.45
C ILE A 120 -21.19 13.57 -8.29
N ARG A 121 -21.26 13.87 -9.59
CA ARG A 121 -22.06 13.10 -10.55
C ARG A 121 -21.25 11.87 -10.95
N ILE A 122 -21.68 10.70 -10.51
CA ILE A 122 -20.87 9.48 -10.52
C ILE A 122 -20.45 9.09 -11.95
N GLU A 123 -21.40 8.96 -12.87
CA GLU A 123 -21.13 8.57 -14.25
C GLU A 123 -20.22 9.56 -14.99
N ARG A 124 -20.38 10.88 -14.76
CA ARG A 124 -19.51 11.91 -15.36
C ARG A 124 -18.10 11.89 -14.77
N ALA A 125 -17.97 11.57 -13.49
CA ALA A 125 -16.70 11.64 -12.77
C ALA A 125 -15.85 10.38 -12.96
N PHE A 126 -16.48 9.20 -13.00
CA PHE A 126 -15.80 7.90 -12.99
C PHE A 126 -16.05 7.06 -14.25
N GLY A 127 -16.90 7.54 -15.17
CA GLY A 127 -17.18 6.92 -16.47
C GLY A 127 -18.42 6.05 -16.50
N ASN A 128 -18.70 5.49 -17.68
CA ASN A 128 -19.94 4.77 -17.98
C ASN A 128 -20.13 3.48 -17.17
N ASN A 129 -19.05 2.88 -16.64
CA ASN A 129 -19.12 1.70 -15.77
C ASN A 129 -19.86 1.97 -14.44
N TYR A 130 -20.14 3.24 -14.14
CA TYR A 130 -20.88 3.66 -12.96
C TYR A 130 -22.24 4.29 -13.33
N SER A 131 -22.80 3.97 -14.50
CA SER A 131 -24.22 4.22 -14.77
C SER A 131 -25.09 3.34 -13.85
N ILE A 132 -26.34 3.74 -13.61
CA ILE A 132 -27.25 2.97 -12.75
C ILE A 132 -27.41 1.53 -13.25
N GLU A 133 -27.55 1.34 -14.56
CA GLU A 133 -27.66 0.03 -15.21
C GLU A 133 -26.41 -0.83 -14.99
N ASN A 134 -25.22 -0.25 -15.17
CA ASN A 134 -23.97 -0.99 -15.00
C ASN A 134 -23.66 -1.26 -13.54
N ILE A 135 -24.04 -0.37 -12.62
CA ILE A 135 -23.96 -0.63 -11.18
C ILE A 135 -24.83 -1.83 -10.82
N SER A 136 -26.08 -1.89 -11.29
CA SER A 136 -26.96 -3.04 -11.06
C SER A 136 -26.35 -4.34 -11.60
N LYS A 137 -25.78 -4.34 -12.81
CA LYS A 137 -25.06 -5.51 -13.35
C LYS A 137 -23.85 -5.89 -12.49
N ARG A 138 -23.07 -4.91 -12.03
CA ARG A 138 -21.89 -5.16 -11.19
C ARG A 138 -22.25 -5.78 -9.84
N ILE A 139 -23.38 -5.38 -9.26
CA ILE A 139 -23.91 -5.98 -8.02
C ILE A 139 -24.20 -7.47 -8.20
N GLU A 140 -24.67 -7.90 -9.37
CA GLU A 140 -24.95 -9.32 -9.65
C GLU A 140 -23.66 -10.15 -9.83
N THR A 141 -22.58 -9.51 -10.31
CA THR A 141 -21.32 -10.19 -10.65
C THR A 141 -20.25 -10.12 -9.55
N GLU A 142 -20.17 -9.01 -8.82
CA GLU A 142 -19.14 -8.74 -7.81
C GLU A 142 -19.69 -9.10 -6.44
N PHE A 143 -19.05 -10.07 -5.76
CA PHE A 143 -19.43 -10.45 -4.41
C PHE A 143 -18.28 -10.27 -3.41
N ALA A 144 -18.52 -9.44 -2.40
CA ALA A 144 -17.69 -9.31 -1.23
C ALA A 144 -18.51 -9.62 0.03
N PRO A 145 -17.92 -10.25 1.07
CA PRO A 145 -18.64 -10.51 2.31
C PRO A 145 -19.16 -9.20 2.90
N ARG A 146 -20.47 -9.16 3.17
CA ARG A 146 -21.13 -7.99 3.76
C ARG A 146 -20.59 -7.76 5.17
N VAL A 147 -19.68 -6.81 5.30
CA VAL A 147 -19.17 -6.39 6.60
C VAL A 147 -20.28 -5.62 7.32
N PRO A 148 -20.79 -6.11 8.47
CA PRO A 148 -22.03 -5.63 9.06
C PRO A 148 -21.97 -4.15 9.50
N PHE A 149 -20.77 -3.60 9.72
CA PHE A 149 -20.55 -2.20 10.06
C PHE A 149 -19.21 -1.70 9.51
N ILE A 150 -19.15 -0.46 9.00
CA ILE A 150 -17.91 0.20 8.56
C ILE A 150 -16.96 0.45 9.74
N GLU A 151 -17.49 0.46 10.97
CA GLU A 151 -16.72 0.49 12.22
C GLU A 151 -15.71 -0.68 12.31
N ALA A 152 -16.02 -1.82 11.68
CA ALA A 152 -15.14 -3.00 11.65
C ALA A 152 -13.93 -2.86 10.69
N LEU A 153 -13.92 -1.87 9.78
CA LEU A 153 -12.75 -1.55 8.94
C LEU A 153 -11.70 -0.70 9.70
N ASN A 154 -11.98 -0.35 10.96
CA ASN A 154 -11.05 0.35 11.84
C ASN A 154 -11.01 -0.28 13.24
N PRO A 155 -10.56 -1.55 13.41
CA PRO A 155 -10.34 -2.11 14.74
C PRO A 155 -9.27 -1.30 15.52
N ASN A 156 -8.44 -0.52 14.82
CA ASN A 156 -7.45 0.41 15.40
C ASN A 156 -7.84 1.90 15.33
N LYS A 157 -9.06 2.21 14.91
CA LYS A 157 -9.66 3.53 15.09
C LYS A 157 -11.03 3.41 15.77
N ALA A 158 -11.08 2.61 16.85
CA ALA A 158 -11.52 3.27 18.07
C ALA A 158 -10.72 4.58 18.09
N ILE A 159 -11.39 5.73 18.18
CA ILE A 159 -10.74 6.81 18.90
C ILE A 159 -10.46 6.14 20.25
N LYS A 160 -9.26 5.56 20.38
CA LYS A 160 -8.51 5.63 21.61
C LYS A 160 -8.58 7.12 21.81
N SER A 161 -9.56 7.55 22.61
CA SER A 161 -9.24 8.50 23.62
C SER A 161 -8.02 7.81 24.21
N TYR A 162 -6.84 8.26 23.78
CA TYR A 162 -5.72 8.18 24.64
C TYR A 162 -6.31 8.90 25.84
N LYS A 163 -6.85 8.14 26.81
CA LYS A 163 -6.89 8.60 28.19
C LYS A 163 -5.46 9.06 28.31
N LYS A 164 -5.24 10.38 28.23
CA LYS A 164 -3.92 10.98 28.35
C LYS A 164 -3.36 10.22 29.51
N ALA A 165 -2.34 9.39 29.28
CA ALA A 165 -1.71 8.66 30.37
C ALA A 165 -1.50 9.78 31.40
N LYS A 166 -2.11 9.65 32.59
CA LYS A 166 -1.89 10.65 33.63
C LYS A 166 -0.39 10.53 33.86
N HIS A 167 0.37 11.41 33.22
CA HIS A 167 1.79 11.51 33.48
C HIS A 167 1.81 11.96 34.91
N GLU A 168 2.08 11.01 35.82
CA GLU A 168 2.42 11.36 37.18
C GLU A 168 3.51 12.41 37.04
N LYS A 169 3.20 13.62 37.51
CA LYS A 169 4.14 14.73 37.40
C LYS A 169 5.42 14.22 38.06
N ALA A 170 6.56 14.38 37.40
CA ALA A 170 7.82 14.00 38.02
C ALA A 170 7.95 14.81 39.32
N HIS A 171 7.85 14.16 40.47
CA HIS A 171 8.01 14.76 41.79
C HIS A 171 9.42 14.45 42.33
N GLY A 172 9.89 15.23 43.30
CA GLY A 172 11.22 15.07 43.91
C GLY A 172 12.39 15.53 43.04
N ILE A 173 13.60 15.06 43.37
CA ILE A 173 14.87 15.50 42.78
C ILE A 173 14.88 15.31 41.24
N TYR A 174 14.28 14.22 40.75
CA TYR A 174 14.19 13.96 39.31
C TYR A 174 13.28 14.95 38.56
N GLY A 175 12.19 15.39 39.20
CA GLY A 175 11.33 16.46 38.70
C GLY A 175 12.06 17.80 38.64
N LEU A 176 12.81 18.13 39.70
CA LEU A 176 13.64 19.33 39.77
C LEU A 176 14.71 19.33 38.66
N TYR A 177 15.40 18.19 38.45
CA TYR A 177 16.37 18.02 37.38
C TYR A 177 15.75 18.21 35.97
N LYS A 178 14.57 17.65 35.72
CA LYS A 178 13.85 17.87 34.44
C LYS A 178 13.47 19.33 34.23
N TYR A 179 13.00 20.01 35.28
CA TYR A 179 12.69 21.44 35.21
C TYR A 179 13.95 22.27 34.97
N TYR A 180 15.05 21.94 35.63
CA TYR A 180 16.36 22.55 35.40
C TYR A 180 16.83 22.40 33.95
N CYS A 181 16.75 21.19 33.36
CA CYS A 181 17.06 20.97 31.95
C CYS A 181 16.14 21.74 30.99
N TYR A 182 14.87 21.95 31.36
CA TYR A 182 13.90 22.75 30.60
C TYR A 182 14.27 24.24 30.61
N VAL A 183 14.58 24.80 31.79
CA VAL A 183 15.03 26.18 31.95
C VAL A 183 16.32 26.44 31.16
N LEU A 184 17.26 25.50 31.20
CA LEU A 184 18.50 25.55 30.43
C LEU A 184 18.31 25.34 28.91
N LYS A 185 17.08 25.06 28.44
CA LYS A 185 16.75 24.82 27.02
C LYS A 185 17.60 23.72 26.37
N VAL A 186 18.03 22.73 27.14
CA VAL A 186 18.84 21.59 26.67
C VAL A 186 17.98 20.59 25.87
N TYR A 187 16.65 20.60 26.08
CA TYR A 187 15.75 19.75 25.32
C TYR A 187 15.60 20.19 23.86
N PRO A 188 15.58 19.26 22.90
CA PRO A 188 15.35 19.57 21.48
C PRO A 188 14.01 20.30 21.31
N ARG A 189 14.02 21.51 20.72
CA ARG A 189 12.80 22.27 20.41
C ARG A 189 11.92 21.59 19.36
N TYR A 190 12.48 20.67 18.59
CA TYR A 190 11.79 19.89 17.58
C TYR A 190 12.10 18.41 17.79
N HIS A 191 11.06 17.58 17.86
CA HIS A 191 11.17 16.12 17.80
C HIS A 191 10.85 15.69 16.36
N PRO A 192 11.83 15.68 15.44
CA PRO A 192 11.57 15.18 14.10
C PRO A 192 11.09 13.73 14.23
N LYS A 193 9.91 13.41 13.69
CA LYS A 193 9.47 12.02 13.58
C LYS A 193 10.54 11.30 12.75
N LYS A 194 11.23 10.34 13.34
CA LYS A 194 12.19 9.46 12.65
C LYS A 194 11.40 8.52 11.73
N ILE A 195 10.89 9.04 10.62
CA ILE A 195 10.23 8.25 9.59
C ILE A 195 11.33 7.80 8.64
N LEU A 196 11.60 6.49 8.58
CA LEU A 196 12.48 5.93 7.56
C LEU A 196 11.94 6.32 6.18
N SER A 197 12.81 6.83 5.31
CA SER A 197 12.47 7.11 3.92
C SER A 197 11.99 5.82 3.24
N PRO A 198 11.16 5.90 2.18
CA PRO A 198 10.74 4.73 1.43
C PRO A 198 11.92 3.84 0.99
N ALA A 199 13.01 4.46 0.50
CA ALA A 199 14.24 3.76 0.13
C ALA A 199 14.83 2.97 1.32
N LEU A 200 14.96 3.61 2.49
CA LEU A 200 15.47 2.93 3.69
C LEU A 200 14.57 1.78 4.14
N ARG A 201 13.25 1.87 3.94
CA ARG A 201 12.34 0.76 4.27
C ARG A 201 12.54 -0.43 3.34
N LEU A 202 12.69 -0.18 2.04
CA LEU A 202 13.01 -1.22 1.06
C LEU A 202 14.35 -1.88 1.37
N GLU A 203 15.37 -1.11 1.75
CA GLU A 203 16.66 -1.66 2.16
C GLU A 203 16.55 -2.53 3.44
N VAL A 204 15.76 -2.10 4.43
CA VAL A 204 15.48 -2.91 5.62
C VAL A 204 14.72 -4.20 5.28
N GLU A 205 13.79 -4.14 4.34
CA GLU A 205 13.05 -5.31 3.85
C GLU A 205 13.98 -6.30 3.14
N ARG A 206 14.81 -5.80 2.21
CA ARG A 206 15.87 -6.58 1.55
C ARG A 206 16.82 -7.25 2.55
N MET A 207 17.27 -6.50 3.56
CA MET A 207 18.11 -7.03 4.63
C MET A 207 17.41 -8.17 5.39
N ASN A 208 16.12 -8.02 5.71
CA ASN A 208 15.35 -9.06 6.39
C ASN A 208 15.17 -10.31 5.51
N GLU A 209 14.89 -10.13 4.21
CA GLU A 209 14.79 -11.22 3.24
C GLU A 209 16.10 -12.01 3.16
N ILE A 210 17.23 -11.32 2.97
CA ILE A 210 18.56 -11.94 2.95
C ILE A 210 18.81 -12.68 4.26
N SER A 211 18.50 -12.08 5.41
CA SER A 211 18.66 -12.74 6.71
C SER A 211 17.86 -14.03 6.83
N LYS A 212 16.60 -14.05 6.35
CA LYS A 212 15.77 -15.25 6.34
C LYS A 212 16.33 -16.33 5.42
N GLN A 213 16.74 -15.96 4.20
CA GLN A 213 17.36 -16.87 3.25
C GLN A 213 18.64 -17.49 3.82
N THR A 214 19.52 -16.69 4.42
CA THR A 214 20.73 -17.17 5.07
C THR A 214 20.42 -18.11 6.23
N ARG A 215 19.42 -17.80 7.06
CA ARG A 215 19.01 -18.71 8.15
C ARG A 215 18.55 -20.06 7.61
N LEU A 216 17.77 -20.09 6.53
CA LEU A 216 17.30 -21.32 5.90
C LEU A 216 18.46 -22.18 5.39
N LEU A 217 19.45 -21.57 4.73
CA LEU A 217 20.64 -22.26 4.24
C LEU A 217 21.44 -22.86 5.41
N VAL A 218 21.69 -22.07 6.46
CA VAL A 218 22.47 -22.50 7.62
C VAL A 218 21.76 -23.58 8.42
N SER A 219 20.45 -23.42 8.69
CA SER A 219 19.68 -24.38 9.49
C SER A 219 19.60 -25.75 8.83
N ASN A 220 19.51 -25.77 7.50
CA ASN A 220 19.41 -27.00 6.72
C ASN A 220 20.74 -27.47 6.14
N LYS A 221 21.86 -26.78 6.45
CA LYS A 221 23.21 -27.07 5.95
C LYS A 221 23.28 -27.22 4.42
N ILE A 222 22.63 -26.28 3.71
CA ILE A 222 22.59 -26.25 2.26
C ILE A 222 23.78 -25.45 1.75
N GLU A 223 24.70 -26.12 1.07
CA GLU A 223 25.93 -25.53 0.53
C GLU A 223 25.90 -25.47 -1.01
N THR A 224 25.27 -26.45 -1.66
CA THR A 224 25.26 -26.55 -3.12
C THR A 224 23.89 -26.21 -3.72
N HIS A 225 23.89 -25.82 -5.00
CA HIS A 225 22.65 -25.57 -5.74
C HIS A 225 21.79 -26.84 -5.85
N GLU A 226 22.40 -28.00 -6.05
CA GLU A 226 21.70 -29.29 -6.10
C GLU A 226 20.99 -29.61 -4.78
N GLN A 227 21.65 -29.36 -3.63
CA GLN A 227 21.05 -29.54 -2.31
C GLN A 227 19.84 -28.60 -2.11
N LEU A 228 19.92 -27.35 -2.60
CA LEU A 228 18.82 -26.41 -2.54
C LEU A 228 17.61 -26.89 -3.37
N LEU A 229 17.85 -27.41 -4.57
CA LEU A 229 16.81 -27.96 -5.43
C LEU A 229 16.14 -29.18 -4.79
N LEU A 230 16.92 -30.11 -4.26
CA LEU A 230 16.40 -31.29 -3.56
C LEU A 230 15.55 -30.89 -2.35
N TYR A 231 16.03 -29.94 -1.53
CA TYR A 231 15.28 -29.40 -0.41
C TYR A 231 13.94 -28.80 -0.87
N ARG A 232 13.97 -27.97 -1.92
CA ARG A 232 12.76 -27.34 -2.48
C ARG A 232 11.74 -28.38 -2.92
N GLU A 233 12.16 -29.42 -3.64
CA GLU A 233 11.25 -30.46 -4.12
C GLU A 233 10.68 -31.28 -2.95
N ASN A 234 11.47 -31.59 -1.93
CA ASN A 234 10.96 -32.24 -0.71
C ASN A 234 9.90 -31.39 0.01
N VAL A 235 10.11 -30.07 0.14
CA VAL A 235 9.10 -29.20 0.76
C VAL A 235 7.84 -29.11 -0.11
N LYS A 236 7.98 -29.13 -1.44
CA LYS A 236 6.83 -29.17 -2.36
C LYS A 236 6.01 -30.45 -2.23
N THR A 237 6.65 -31.62 -2.12
CA THR A 237 5.94 -32.90 -1.92
C THR A 237 5.19 -32.89 -0.59
N GLU A 238 5.80 -32.40 0.49
CA GLU A 238 5.13 -32.24 1.79
C GLU A 238 3.94 -31.27 1.71
N ILE A 239 4.06 -30.16 0.98
CA ILE A 239 2.94 -29.24 0.73
C ILE A 239 1.83 -29.95 -0.03
N GLN A 240 2.16 -30.78 -1.02
CA GLN A 240 1.19 -31.53 -1.80
C GLN A 240 0.45 -32.55 -0.93
N GLU A 241 1.17 -33.30 -0.10
CA GLU A 241 0.57 -34.26 0.85
C GLU A 241 -0.38 -33.57 1.84
N LEU A 242 0.06 -32.48 2.46
CA LEU A 242 -0.76 -31.71 3.39
C LEU A 242 -1.98 -31.08 2.70
N SER A 243 -1.82 -30.63 1.46
CA SER A 243 -2.91 -30.07 0.66
C SER A 243 -3.95 -31.14 0.33
N SER A 244 -3.52 -32.34 -0.07
CA SER A 244 -4.38 -33.49 -0.34
C SER A 244 -5.12 -33.94 0.93
N LYS A 245 -4.43 -34.01 2.08
CA LYS A 245 -5.04 -34.31 3.39
C LYS A 245 -6.10 -33.27 3.75
N ARG A 246 -5.81 -31.98 3.56
CA ARG A 246 -6.76 -30.89 3.81
C ARG A 246 -7.97 -30.97 2.90
N GLU A 247 -7.78 -31.29 1.63
CA GLU A 247 -8.88 -31.48 0.67
C GLU A 247 -9.79 -32.64 1.06
N TYR A 248 -9.19 -33.78 1.45
CA TYR A 248 -9.91 -34.93 1.98
C TYR A 248 -10.76 -34.55 3.20
N LEU A 249 -10.19 -33.81 4.17
CA LEU A 249 -10.91 -33.35 5.35
C LEU A 249 -12.04 -32.38 4.99
N TRP A 250 -11.85 -31.49 4.01
CA TRP A 250 -12.94 -30.65 3.50
C TRP A 250 -14.07 -31.47 2.86
N ARG A 251 -13.75 -32.53 2.12
CA ARG A 251 -14.75 -33.45 1.56
C ARG A 251 -15.49 -34.21 2.67
N LYS A 252 -14.78 -34.64 3.72
CA LYS A 252 -15.37 -35.28 4.91
C LYS A 252 -16.28 -34.32 5.67
N PHE A 253 -15.81 -33.10 5.95
CA PHE A 253 -16.55 -32.03 6.62
C PHE A 253 -17.90 -31.74 5.96
N LYS A 254 -17.94 -31.71 4.62
CA LYS A 254 -19.18 -31.49 3.85
C LYS A 254 -20.20 -32.62 3.94
N ARG A 255 -19.76 -33.85 4.24
CA ARG A 255 -20.62 -35.05 4.31
C ARG A 255 -21.11 -35.36 5.72
N THR A 256 -20.33 -34.99 6.73
CA THR A 256 -20.66 -35.20 8.13
C THR A 256 -21.86 -34.34 8.54
N GLN A 257 -22.85 -34.94 9.21
CA GLN A 257 -24.03 -34.23 9.73
C GLN A 257 -23.90 -33.90 11.23
N ASN A 258 -23.10 -34.67 11.97
CA ASN A 258 -22.85 -34.47 13.39
C ASN A 258 -22.01 -33.19 13.65
N GLU A 259 -22.52 -32.30 14.51
CA GLU A 259 -21.90 -31.00 14.78
C GLU A 259 -20.58 -31.10 15.56
N ASP A 260 -20.42 -32.08 16.45
CA ASP A 260 -19.18 -32.23 17.22
C ASP A 260 -18.04 -32.81 16.36
N GLU A 261 -18.37 -33.75 15.47
CA GLU A 261 -17.43 -34.25 14.46
C GLU A 261 -17.03 -33.15 13.47
N LYS A 262 -17.95 -32.27 13.05
CA LYS A 262 -17.63 -31.11 12.20
C LYS A 262 -16.63 -30.17 12.88
N LYS A 263 -16.80 -29.88 14.18
CA LYS A 263 -15.85 -29.04 14.94
C LYS A 263 -14.46 -29.67 14.99
N SER A 264 -14.37 -30.98 15.24
CA SER A 264 -13.08 -31.71 15.24
C SER A 264 -12.40 -31.62 13.87
N ILE A 265 -13.12 -31.92 12.78
CA ILE A 265 -12.59 -31.84 11.42
C ILE A 265 -12.15 -30.40 11.09
N ARG A 266 -12.89 -29.40 11.55
CA ARG A 266 -12.52 -27.99 11.33
C ARG A 266 -11.22 -27.62 12.03
N TYR A 267 -11.03 -28.08 13.26
CA TYR A 267 -9.80 -27.89 14.01
C TYR A 267 -8.59 -28.52 13.29
N GLU A 268 -8.76 -29.73 12.75
CA GLU A 268 -7.72 -30.39 11.94
C GLU A 268 -7.38 -29.61 10.66
N ILE A 269 -8.39 -29.07 9.95
CA ILE A 269 -8.19 -28.22 8.77
C ILE A 269 -7.41 -26.95 9.13
N ASP A 270 -7.74 -26.31 10.23
CA ASP A 270 -7.07 -25.08 10.69
C ASP A 270 -5.61 -25.38 11.09
N ASN A 271 -5.34 -26.54 11.72
CA ASN A 271 -3.99 -26.98 12.03
C ASN A 271 -3.16 -27.27 10.77
N ILE A 272 -3.72 -27.97 9.78
CA ILE A 272 -3.02 -28.19 8.50
C ILE A 272 -2.75 -26.85 7.80
N THR A 273 -3.68 -25.90 7.88
CA THR A 273 -3.48 -24.56 7.30
C THR A 273 -2.35 -23.80 7.99
N LYS A 274 -2.23 -23.90 9.32
CA LYS A 274 -1.09 -23.35 10.07
C LYS A 274 0.24 -24.00 9.69
N MET A 275 0.26 -25.31 9.44
CA MET A 275 1.47 -26.02 9.00
C MET A 275 1.87 -25.71 7.55
N LEU A 276 0.92 -25.42 6.67
CA LEU A 276 1.17 -25.10 5.26
C LEU A 276 1.84 -23.72 5.07
N ALA A 277 1.50 -22.73 5.91
CA ALA A 277 2.05 -21.38 5.81
C ALA A 277 3.61 -21.33 5.85
N PRO A 278 4.30 -21.89 6.86
CA PRO A 278 5.76 -21.86 6.92
C PRO A 278 6.41 -22.65 5.77
N LYS A 279 5.86 -23.82 5.40
CA LYS A 279 6.40 -24.60 4.27
C LYS A 279 6.34 -23.85 2.94
N ARG A 280 5.27 -23.10 2.70
CA ARG A 280 5.16 -22.23 1.51
C ARG A 280 6.14 -21.07 1.55
N GLU A 281 6.38 -20.51 2.74
CA GLU A 281 7.41 -19.48 2.92
C GLU A 281 8.81 -20.05 2.63
N GLU A 282 9.12 -21.28 3.04
CA GLU A 282 10.38 -21.95 2.74
C GLU A 282 10.62 -22.11 1.22
N VAL A 283 9.60 -22.56 0.47
CA VAL A 283 9.71 -22.65 -1.00
C VAL A 283 9.98 -21.27 -1.63
N ALA A 284 9.27 -20.23 -1.16
CA ALA A 284 9.49 -18.87 -1.65
C ALA A 284 10.91 -18.35 -1.31
N LEU A 285 11.45 -18.73 -0.15
CA LEU A 285 12.83 -18.43 0.22
C LEU A 285 13.83 -19.17 -0.69
N CYS A 286 13.59 -20.44 -1.03
CA CYS A 286 14.41 -21.17 -2.00
C CYS A 286 14.44 -20.49 -3.37
N ASP A 287 13.28 -20.10 -3.90
CA ASP A 287 13.20 -19.39 -5.19
C ASP A 287 13.90 -18.01 -5.12
N GLY A 288 13.82 -17.34 -3.97
CA GLY A 288 14.55 -16.10 -3.70
C GLY A 288 16.07 -16.29 -3.67
N ILE A 289 16.55 -17.39 -3.08
CA ILE A 289 17.97 -17.75 -3.06
C ILE A 289 18.46 -18.03 -4.48
N GLU A 290 17.70 -18.78 -5.27
CA GLU A 290 18.04 -19.11 -6.66
C GLU A 290 18.16 -17.86 -7.53
N LYS A 291 17.17 -16.96 -7.47
CA LYS A 291 17.23 -15.67 -8.19
C LYS A 291 18.44 -14.84 -7.77
N ARG A 292 18.69 -14.73 -6.45
CA ARG A 292 19.82 -13.96 -5.92
C ARG A 292 21.16 -14.56 -6.34
N ALA A 293 21.30 -15.88 -6.34
CA ALA A 293 22.53 -16.54 -6.77
C ALA A 293 22.87 -16.19 -8.23
N ASN A 294 21.86 -16.22 -9.12
CA ASN A 294 22.03 -15.83 -10.52
C ASN A 294 22.43 -14.35 -10.65
N THR A 295 21.74 -13.44 -9.95
CA THR A 295 22.09 -12.01 -9.97
C THR A 295 23.49 -11.75 -9.44
N VAL A 296 23.92 -12.45 -8.37
CA VAL A 296 25.28 -12.33 -7.85
C VAL A 296 26.31 -12.83 -8.86
N GLN A 297 26.04 -13.95 -9.55
CA GLN A 297 26.92 -14.43 -10.62
C GLN A 297 27.02 -13.45 -11.79
N GLU A 298 25.92 -12.83 -12.21
CA GLU A 298 25.90 -11.79 -13.25
C GLU A 298 26.72 -10.57 -12.82
N ASN A 299 26.49 -10.05 -11.61
CA ASN A 299 27.24 -8.92 -11.07
C ASN A 299 28.75 -9.20 -10.97
N ILE A 300 29.15 -10.42 -10.61
CA ILE A 300 30.57 -10.81 -10.57
C ILE A 300 31.18 -10.79 -11.97
N LYS A 301 30.47 -11.33 -12.98
CA LYS A 301 30.93 -11.31 -14.38
C LYS A 301 31.08 -9.89 -14.90
N GLU A 302 30.07 -9.04 -14.70
CA GLU A 302 30.13 -7.63 -15.11
C GLU A 302 31.32 -6.90 -14.48
N PHE A 303 31.55 -7.11 -13.18
CA PHE A 303 32.66 -6.51 -12.46
C PHE A 303 34.04 -6.99 -12.95
N GLU A 304 34.17 -8.27 -13.28
CA GLU A 304 35.40 -8.83 -13.87
C GLU A 304 35.67 -8.26 -15.27
N GLU A 305 34.64 -8.10 -16.09
CA GLU A 305 34.74 -7.48 -17.42
C GLU A 305 35.14 -6.00 -17.35
N GLU A 306 34.57 -5.24 -16.42
CA GLU A 306 34.94 -3.84 -16.19
C GLU A 306 36.41 -3.70 -15.77
N LYS A 307 36.88 -4.54 -14.83
CA LYS A 307 38.30 -4.59 -14.45
C LYS A 307 39.22 -4.95 -15.62
N GLY A 308 38.80 -5.87 -16.49
CA GLY A 308 39.54 -6.21 -17.70
C GLY A 308 39.69 -5.01 -18.65
N LYS A 309 38.60 -4.25 -18.85
CA LYS A 309 38.58 -3.04 -19.70
C LYS A 309 39.42 -1.89 -19.11
N GLU A 310 39.43 -1.72 -17.79
CA GLU A 310 40.28 -0.71 -17.12
C GLU A 310 41.77 -1.05 -17.20
N ARG A 311 42.14 -2.34 -17.09
CA ARG A 311 43.54 -2.78 -17.29
C ARG A 311 44.01 -2.50 -18.71
N LEU A 312 43.19 -2.84 -19.71
CA LEU A 312 43.48 -2.54 -21.11
C LEU A 312 43.61 -1.03 -21.38
N LYS A 313 42.80 -0.18 -20.73
CA LYS A 313 42.92 1.29 -20.86
C LYS A 313 44.17 1.90 -20.23
N ASN A 314 44.77 1.24 -19.25
CA ASN A 314 45.98 1.72 -18.57
C ASN A 314 47.28 1.16 -19.18
N GLU A 315 47.18 0.27 -20.18
CA GLU A 315 48.30 -0.30 -20.94
C GLU A 315 48.51 0.36 -22.32
N PHE A 316 47.68 1.35 -22.68
CA PHE A 316 47.84 2.25 -23.83
C PHE A 316 48.03 3.70 -23.37
#